data_AF-A0A257CTJ8-F1
#
_entry.id   AF-A0A257CTJ8-F1
#
_cell.length_a   1.000
_cell.length_b   1.000
_cell.length_c   1.000
_cell.angle_alpha   90.00
_cell.angle_beta   90.00
_cell.angle_gamma   90.00
#
_symmetry.space_group_name_H-M   'P 1'
#
loop_
_entity.id
_entity.type
_entity.pdbx_description
1 polymer ?
#
loop_
_entity_poly.entity_id
_entity_poly.type
_entity_poly.pdbx_seq_one_letter_code
_entity_poly.pdbx_strand_id
1 'polypeptide(L)'
;MQEDSKITEARLWRNDGWTAQVIKNEDDDGWAVAMTKDGEAEPALVGPWTMGRDKKNPKPLDVNAFNTLVKTASEFVRRSEQQRHAELHQSLEVTARIGGHDTRVTVSLDITPDEENPSAQLSATDDGGDLLAQVKVAPSFKLNRASAVAWAEGGFAKPR
;
A
#
# COMPACT_ATOMS: atom_id res chain seq x y z
N MET A 1 12.77 25.55 -2.21
CA MET A 1 14.10 25.02 -1.83
C MET A 1 14.11 24.94 -0.30
N GLN A 2 13.63 23.85 0.29
CA GLN A 2 13.78 23.68 1.75
C GLN A 2 15.13 23.02 1.95
N GLU A 3 16.02 23.70 2.68
CA GLU A 3 17.34 23.19 3.01
C GLU A 3 17.19 21.93 3.87
N ASP A 4 17.52 20.79 3.27
CA ASP A 4 17.69 19.47 3.90
C ASP A 4 18.88 19.52 4.89
N SER A 5 18.69 20.30 5.93
CA SER A 5 19.66 20.50 6.98
C SER A 5 19.57 19.30 7.91
N LYS A 6 20.67 18.56 8.02
CA LYS A 6 20.79 17.44 8.93
C LYS A 6 20.55 17.90 10.37
N ILE A 7 19.57 17.31 11.04
CA ILE A 7 19.26 17.57 12.45
C ILE A 7 19.59 16.33 13.26
N THR A 8 20.27 16.50 14.39
CA THR A 8 20.64 15.40 15.30
C THR A 8 20.46 15.82 16.76
N GLU A 9 19.22 16.03 17.17
CA GLU A 9 18.84 16.44 18.53
C GLU A 9 18.32 15.25 19.35
N ALA A 10 18.20 15.38 20.66
CA ALA A 10 17.76 14.28 21.53
C ALA A 10 16.37 13.71 21.17
N ARG A 11 15.47 14.52 20.59
CA ARG A 11 14.09 14.12 20.25
C ARG A 11 13.73 14.35 18.79
N LEU A 12 14.65 14.87 17.99
CA LEU A 12 14.39 15.19 16.58
C LEU A 12 15.64 14.88 15.76
N TRP A 13 15.51 13.95 14.82
CA TRP A 13 16.55 13.69 13.83
C TRP A 13 15.98 13.89 12.44
N ARG A 14 16.76 14.49 11.55
CA ARG A 14 16.45 14.60 10.12
C ARG A 14 17.68 14.23 9.31
N ASN A 15 17.58 13.18 8.51
CA ASN A 15 18.62 12.73 7.59
C ASN A 15 18.06 11.71 6.60
N ASP A 16 18.73 11.52 5.47
CA ASP A 16 18.44 10.45 4.50
C ASP A 16 16.99 10.39 3.99
N GLY A 17 16.32 11.53 3.86
CA GLY A 17 14.92 11.59 3.39
C GLY A 17 13.88 11.31 4.49
N TRP A 18 14.30 11.28 5.77
CA TRP A 18 13.46 10.95 6.91
C TRP A 18 13.63 11.92 8.07
N THR A 19 12.51 12.23 8.70
CA THR A 19 12.43 12.93 9.98
C THR A 19 11.90 11.97 11.06
N ALA A 20 12.67 11.76 12.12
CA ALA A 20 12.27 11.02 13.32
C ALA A 20 11.99 12.01 14.46
N GLN A 21 10.77 12.00 15.00
CA GLN A 21 10.37 12.87 16.10
C GLN A 21 9.85 12.05 17.28
N VAL A 22 10.43 12.26 18.46
CA VAL A 22 9.96 11.63 19.70
C VAL A 22 8.87 12.51 20.31
N ILE A 23 7.66 11.97 20.36
CA ILE A 23 6.44 12.62 20.82
C ILE A 23 5.91 11.92 22.06
N LYS A 24 5.10 12.63 22.86
CA LYS A 24 4.38 12.00 23.96
C LYS A 24 3.28 11.10 23.36
N ASN A 25 3.14 9.87 23.86
CA ASN A 25 2.04 9.01 23.44
C ASN A 25 0.74 9.51 24.10
N GLU A 26 -0.33 9.66 23.32
CA GLU A 26 -1.63 10.12 23.83
C GLU A 26 -2.44 8.97 24.45
N ASP A 27 -2.16 7.73 24.04
CA ASP A 27 -2.91 6.53 24.45
C ASP A 27 -2.26 5.77 25.63
N ASP A 28 -1.04 6.12 26.03
CA ASP A 28 -0.28 5.45 27.10
C ASP A 28 0.61 6.46 27.86
N ASP A 29 0.98 6.16 29.11
CA ASP A 29 1.92 6.95 29.94
C ASP A 29 3.38 6.78 29.45
N GLY A 30 3.60 6.97 28.14
CA GLY A 30 4.84 6.66 27.45
C GLY A 30 5.21 7.66 26.36
N TRP A 31 6.23 7.30 25.59
CA TRP A 31 6.71 8.06 24.45
C TRP A 31 6.47 7.25 23.18
N ALA A 32 6.30 7.94 22.07
CA ALA A 32 6.27 7.36 20.74
C ALA A 32 7.30 8.05 19.86
N VAL A 33 7.69 7.39 18.78
CA VAL A 33 8.49 7.98 17.72
C VAL A 33 7.68 7.98 16.44
N ALA A 34 7.53 9.16 15.85
CA ALA A 34 6.91 9.39 14.57
C ALA A 34 8.02 9.47 13.50
N MET A 35 7.87 8.66 12.45
CA MET A 35 8.75 8.62 11.29
C MET A 35 8.02 9.19 10.09
N THR A 36 8.44 10.37 9.66
CA THR A 36 7.89 11.08 8.50
C THR A 36 8.89 11.07 7.37
N LYS A 37 8.46 10.68 6.18
CA LYS A 37 9.26 10.74 4.95
C LYS A 37 9.22 12.17 4.43
N ASP A 38 10.35 12.70 3.97
CA ASP A 38 10.41 14.08 3.51
C ASP A 38 9.46 14.31 2.32
N GLY A 39 8.69 15.39 2.41
CA GLY A 39 7.61 15.71 1.45
C GLY A 39 6.23 15.17 1.83
N GLU A 40 6.13 14.25 2.78
CA GLU A 40 4.85 13.78 3.32
C GLU A 40 4.33 14.70 4.42
N ALA A 41 3.02 14.93 4.45
CA ALA A 41 2.37 15.73 5.48
C ALA A 41 2.22 14.96 6.82
N GLU A 42 2.07 13.64 6.74
CA GLU A 42 1.78 12.76 7.87
C GLU A 42 2.91 11.73 8.08
N PRO A 43 3.14 11.26 9.32
CA PRO A 43 4.12 10.22 9.57
C PRO A 43 3.70 8.89 8.94
N ALA A 44 4.64 8.25 8.24
CA ALA A 44 4.43 6.93 7.66
C ALA A 44 4.38 5.83 8.72
N LEU A 45 5.01 6.03 9.88
CA LEU A 45 5.02 5.08 10.98
C LEU A 45 5.07 5.82 12.32
N VAL A 46 4.17 5.49 13.23
CA VAL A 46 4.24 5.91 14.64
C VAL A 46 4.34 4.65 15.49
N GLY A 47 5.38 4.57 16.31
CA GLY A 47 5.64 3.38 17.13
C GLY A 47 6.05 3.74 18.56
N PRO A 48 5.93 2.81 19.51
CA PRO A 48 6.33 3.06 20.89
C PRO A 48 7.83 3.37 20.97
N TRP A 49 8.18 4.33 21.83
CA TRP A 49 9.54 4.75 22.08
C TRP A 49 9.94 4.55 23.54
N THR A 50 11.17 4.11 23.75
CA THR A 50 11.63 3.72 25.07
C THR A 50 11.85 4.94 25.98
N MET A 51 11.32 4.87 27.21
CA MET A 51 11.69 5.80 28.27
C MET A 51 13.17 5.68 28.62
N GLY A 52 13.80 6.82 28.86
CA GLY A 52 15.16 6.94 29.33
C GLY A 52 15.33 6.44 30.77
N ARG A 53 16.56 6.48 31.25
CA ARG A 53 16.94 5.93 32.56
C ARG A 53 16.20 6.57 33.74
N ASP A 54 15.78 7.83 33.59
CA ASP A 54 15.01 8.56 34.61
C ASP A 54 13.53 8.15 34.69
N LYS A 55 13.09 7.22 33.83
CA LYS A 55 11.70 6.71 33.74
C LYS A 55 10.65 7.81 33.53
N LYS A 56 11.06 8.97 33.01
CA LYS A 56 10.17 10.12 32.77
C LYS A 56 10.38 10.70 31.38
N ASN A 57 11.64 10.93 31.01
CA ASN A 57 12.01 11.47 29.71
C ASN A 57 12.25 10.33 28.72
N PRO A 58 12.09 10.55 27.41
CA PRO A 58 12.41 9.53 26.43
C PRO A 58 13.91 9.30 26.37
N LYS A 59 14.33 8.10 25.97
CA LYS A 59 15.71 7.85 25.60
C LYS A 59 16.08 8.78 24.43
N PRO A 60 17.21 9.51 24.48
CA PRO A 60 17.64 10.34 23.35
C PRO A 60 17.82 9.50 22.09
N LEU A 61 17.44 10.06 20.94
CA LEU A 61 17.77 9.48 19.64
C LEU A 61 19.28 9.46 19.44
N ASP A 62 19.76 8.34 18.95
CA ASP A 62 21.14 8.12 18.53
C ASP A 62 21.16 7.58 17.09
N VAL A 63 22.36 7.55 16.48
CA VAL A 63 22.51 7.17 15.07
C VAL A 63 22.04 5.73 14.79
N ASN A 64 22.24 4.80 15.73
CA ASN A 64 21.84 3.40 15.54
C ASN A 64 20.32 3.25 15.63
N ALA A 65 19.72 3.93 16.60
CA ALA A 65 18.28 4.07 16.74
C ALA A 65 17.66 4.64 15.47
N PHE A 66 18.15 5.79 15.00
CA PHE A 66 17.65 6.46 13.81
C PHE A 66 17.74 5.56 12.57
N ASN A 67 18.90 4.96 12.30
CA ASN A 67 19.08 4.07 11.15
C ASN A 67 18.15 2.84 11.18
N THR A 68 17.86 2.32 12.37
CA THR A 68 16.90 1.22 12.53
C THR A 68 15.48 1.68 12.20
N LEU A 69 15.08 2.85 12.71
CA LEU A 69 13.77 3.42 12.44
C LEU A 69 13.57 3.72 10.94
N VAL A 70 14.59 4.28 10.27
CA VAL A 70 14.57 4.54 8.83
C VAL A 70 14.32 3.25 8.04
N LYS A 71 15.00 2.15 8.39
CA LYS A 71 14.78 0.84 7.74
C LYS A 71 13.34 0.36 7.94
N THR A 72 12.87 0.33 9.18
CA THR A 72 11.51 -0.13 9.49
C THR A 72 10.44 0.71 8.79
N ALA A 73 10.57 2.04 8.83
CA ALA A 73 9.62 2.95 8.20
C ALA A 73 9.64 2.81 6.67
N SER A 74 10.83 2.65 6.07
CA SER A 74 10.97 2.40 4.63
C SER A 74 10.32 1.08 4.20
N GLU A 75 10.48 0.02 5.00
CA GLU A 75 9.82 -1.26 4.74
C GLU A 75 8.30 -1.18 4.90
N PHE A 76 7.82 -0.40 5.87
CA PHE A 76 6.39 -0.17 6.08
C PHE A 76 5.77 0.54 4.88
N VAL A 77 6.35 1.65 4.43
CA VAL A 77 5.90 2.38 3.23
C VAL A 77 5.88 1.46 2.02
N ARG A 78 7.00 0.77 1.75
CA ARG A 78 7.09 -0.15 0.62
C ARG A 78 6.01 -1.24 0.67
N ARG A 79 5.74 -1.82 1.84
CA ARG A 79 4.71 -2.85 2.00
C ARG A 79 3.31 -2.27 1.82
N SER A 80 3.04 -1.08 2.35
CA SER A 80 1.75 -0.40 2.17
C SER A 80 1.49 -0.09 0.70
N GLU A 81 2.49 0.42 -0.02
CA GLU A 81 2.42 0.66 -1.46
C GLU A 81 2.18 -0.63 -2.24
N GLN A 82 2.85 -1.72 -1.87
CA GLN A 82 2.63 -3.04 -2.49
C GLN A 82 1.22 -3.58 -2.21
N GLN A 83 0.71 -3.42 -1.00
CA GLN A 83 -0.66 -3.81 -0.65
C GLN A 83 -1.67 -3.00 -1.45
N ARG A 84 -1.50 -1.67 -1.51
CA ARG A 84 -2.34 -0.79 -2.33
C ARG A 84 -2.29 -1.18 -3.81
N HIS A 85 -1.11 -1.45 -4.35
CA HIS A 85 -0.97 -1.90 -5.73
C HIS A 85 -1.68 -3.24 -5.96
N ALA A 86 -1.55 -4.22 -5.06
CA ALA A 86 -2.22 -5.50 -5.18
C ALA A 86 -3.75 -5.39 -5.07
N GLU A 87 -4.25 -4.46 -4.27
CA GLU A 87 -5.68 -4.16 -4.18
C GLU A 87 -6.23 -3.51 -5.45
N LEU A 88 -5.45 -2.61 -6.06
CA LEU A 88 -5.83 -1.90 -7.28
C LEU A 88 -5.64 -2.73 -8.55
N HIS A 89 -4.66 -3.64 -8.58
CA HIS A 89 -4.30 -4.44 -9.75
C HIS A 89 -4.36 -5.93 -9.40
N GLN A 90 -5.57 -6.48 -9.44
CA GLN A 90 -5.83 -7.88 -9.14
C GLN A 90 -5.79 -8.69 -10.43
N SER A 91 -5.24 -9.90 -10.39
CA SER A 91 -5.25 -10.82 -11.53
C SER A 91 -5.48 -12.24 -11.05
N LEU A 92 -6.31 -12.98 -11.78
CA LEU A 92 -6.72 -14.34 -11.44
C LEU A 92 -6.84 -15.20 -12.68
N GLU A 93 -6.14 -16.33 -12.68
CA GLU A 93 -6.31 -17.37 -13.68
C GLU A 93 -7.49 -18.30 -13.33
N VAL A 94 -8.38 -18.48 -14.29
CA VAL A 94 -9.51 -19.41 -14.21
C VAL A 94 -9.62 -20.26 -15.47
N THR A 95 -10.22 -21.43 -15.33
CA THR A 95 -10.69 -22.24 -16.46
C THR A 95 -12.20 -22.01 -16.57
N ALA A 96 -12.66 -21.57 -17.74
CA ALA A 96 -14.06 -21.28 -18.03
C ALA A 96 -14.51 -21.98 -19.32
N ARG A 97 -15.78 -22.37 -19.40
CA ARG A 97 -16.34 -23.01 -20.59
C ARG A 97 -16.81 -21.95 -21.60
N ILE A 98 -15.96 -21.63 -22.57
CA ILE A 98 -16.24 -20.64 -23.62
C ILE A 98 -16.46 -21.36 -24.93
N GLY A 99 -17.59 -21.09 -25.61
CA GLY A 99 -17.91 -21.74 -26.88
C GLY A 99 -18.02 -23.28 -26.80
N GLY A 100 -18.25 -23.83 -25.61
CA GLY A 100 -18.31 -25.28 -25.37
C GLY A 100 -16.98 -25.95 -25.03
N HIS A 101 -15.88 -25.21 -24.97
CA HIS A 101 -14.54 -25.71 -24.65
C HIS A 101 -13.99 -25.12 -23.36
N ASP A 102 -13.25 -25.92 -22.59
CA ASP A 102 -12.57 -25.44 -21.39
C ASP A 102 -11.36 -24.61 -21.80
N THR A 103 -11.41 -23.31 -21.49
CA THR A 103 -10.41 -22.33 -21.89
C THR A 103 -9.78 -21.71 -20.65
N ARG A 104 -8.45 -21.64 -20.59
CA ARG A 104 -7.75 -20.88 -19.55
C ARG A 104 -7.79 -19.40 -19.89
N VAL A 105 -8.22 -18.61 -18.93
CA VAL A 105 -8.35 -17.16 -19.07
C VAL A 105 -7.75 -16.51 -17.83
N THR A 106 -6.93 -15.51 -18.05
CA THR A 106 -6.45 -14.60 -17.00
C THR A 106 -7.40 -13.42 -16.94
N VAL A 107 -8.11 -13.27 -15.83
CA VAL A 107 -8.99 -12.13 -15.59
C VAL A 107 -8.27 -11.13 -14.69
N SER A 108 -8.13 -9.90 -15.16
CA SER A 108 -7.51 -8.80 -14.41
C SER A 108 -8.54 -7.72 -14.08
N LEU A 109 -8.46 -7.18 -12.87
CA LEU A 109 -9.22 -6.03 -12.39
C LEU A 109 -8.23 -4.92 -12.06
N ASP A 110 -8.33 -3.82 -12.79
CA ASP A 110 -7.51 -2.62 -12.64
C ASP A 110 -8.38 -1.46 -12.16
N ILE A 111 -8.07 -0.93 -10.98
CA ILE A 111 -8.77 0.19 -10.34
C ILE A 111 -7.88 1.42 -10.42
N THR A 112 -8.40 2.51 -10.97
CA THR A 112 -7.78 3.83 -10.93
C THR A 112 -8.36 4.61 -9.75
N PRO A 113 -7.58 4.83 -8.67
CA PRO A 113 -8.03 5.63 -7.54
C PRO A 113 -7.99 7.11 -7.96
N ASP A 114 -9.15 7.72 -8.07
CA ASP A 114 -9.32 9.15 -8.33
C ASP A 114 -10.23 9.72 -7.23
N GLU A 115 -9.90 10.90 -6.71
CA GLU A 115 -10.61 11.51 -5.57
C GLU A 115 -12.04 11.92 -5.92
N GLU A 116 -12.31 12.23 -7.19
CA GLU A 116 -13.63 12.70 -7.65
C GLU A 116 -14.40 11.59 -8.37
N ASN A 117 -13.74 10.79 -9.20
CA ASN A 117 -14.36 9.81 -10.09
C ASN A 117 -13.53 8.52 -10.19
N PRO A 118 -13.52 7.66 -9.16
CA PRO A 118 -12.80 6.39 -9.23
C PRO A 118 -13.38 5.51 -10.34
N SER A 119 -12.49 4.83 -11.07
CA SER A 119 -12.89 3.97 -12.18
C SER A 119 -12.21 2.61 -12.10
N ALA A 120 -12.84 1.58 -12.66
CA ALA A 120 -12.28 0.25 -12.72
C ALA A 120 -12.56 -0.44 -14.05
N GLN A 121 -11.64 -1.31 -14.44
CA GLN A 121 -11.64 -2.03 -15.69
C GLN A 121 -11.39 -3.51 -15.43
N LEU A 122 -12.23 -4.35 -16.03
CA LEU A 122 -12.10 -5.80 -16.02
C LEU A 122 -11.66 -6.25 -17.41
N SER A 123 -10.56 -6.99 -17.50
CA SER A 123 -10.04 -7.54 -18.76
C SER A 123 -9.84 -9.04 -18.67
N ALA A 124 -9.99 -9.72 -19.79
CA ALA A 124 -9.71 -11.15 -19.95
C ALA A 124 -8.66 -11.34 -21.04
N THR A 125 -7.60 -12.08 -20.74
CA THR A 125 -6.61 -12.54 -21.73
C THR A 125 -6.56 -14.06 -21.77
N ASP A 126 -6.22 -14.63 -22.93
CA ASP A 126 -5.99 -16.07 -23.05
C ASP A 126 -4.59 -16.48 -22.57
N ASP A 127 -4.26 -17.76 -22.74
CA ASP A 127 -2.95 -18.36 -22.37
C ASP A 127 -1.78 -17.80 -23.22
N GLY A 128 -2.07 -17.27 -24.41
CA GLY A 128 -1.11 -16.59 -25.27
C GLY A 128 -0.88 -15.12 -24.91
N GLY A 129 -1.69 -14.57 -24.00
CA GLY A 129 -1.69 -13.16 -23.63
C GLY A 129 -2.56 -12.27 -24.53
N ASP A 130 -3.32 -12.85 -25.46
CA ASP A 130 -4.20 -12.10 -26.34
C ASP A 130 -5.45 -11.63 -25.60
N LEU A 131 -5.83 -10.37 -25.79
CA LEU A 131 -7.00 -9.77 -25.14
C LEU A 131 -8.30 -10.32 -25.74
N LEU A 132 -9.06 -11.04 -24.93
CA LEU A 132 -10.38 -11.59 -25.30
C LEU A 132 -11.50 -10.55 -25.12
N ALA A 133 -11.46 -9.80 -24.02
CA ALA A 133 -12.47 -8.79 -23.71
C ALA A 133 -11.99 -7.79 -22.67
N GLN A 134 -12.63 -6.62 -22.68
CA GLN A 134 -12.37 -5.56 -21.71
C GLN A 134 -13.63 -4.71 -21.48
N VAL A 135 -14.01 -4.51 -20.22
CA VAL A 135 -15.23 -3.76 -19.85
C VAL A 135 -14.99 -2.87 -18.63
N LYS A 136 -15.66 -1.72 -18.58
CA LYS A 136 -15.68 -0.87 -17.38
C LYS A 136 -16.62 -1.47 -16.33
N VAL A 137 -16.14 -1.57 -15.09
CA VAL A 137 -16.90 -2.07 -13.94
C VAL A 137 -16.92 -1.03 -12.82
N ALA A 138 -17.76 -1.25 -11.81
CA ALA A 138 -17.72 -0.43 -10.60
C ALA A 138 -16.37 -0.65 -9.87
N PRO A 139 -15.75 0.38 -9.26
CA PRO A 139 -14.55 0.23 -8.44
C PRO A 139 -14.71 -0.73 -7.25
N SER A 140 -15.95 -0.95 -6.82
CA SER A 140 -16.30 -1.90 -5.76
C SER A 140 -16.48 -3.35 -6.25
N PHE A 141 -16.26 -3.63 -7.54
CA PHE A 141 -16.35 -4.98 -8.09
C PHE A 141 -15.35 -5.90 -7.41
N LYS A 142 -15.81 -7.06 -6.95
CA LYS A 142 -14.97 -8.05 -6.25
C LYS A 142 -14.54 -9.13 -7.22
N LEU A 143 -13.28 -9.08 -7.68
CA LEU A 143 -12.70 -10.16 -8.46
C LEU A 143 -12.40 -11.37 -7.57
N ASN A 144 -13.05 -12.48 -7.89
CA ASN A 144 -12.80 -13.81 -7.32
C ASN A 144 -13.08 -14.89 -8.38
N ARG A 145 -12.73 -16.14 -8.08
CA ARG A 145 -12.87 -17.26 -9.03
C ARG A 145 -14.30 -17.42 -9.57
N ALA A 146 -15.33 -17.28 -8.73
CA ALA A 146 -16.71 -17.42 -9.17
C ALA A 146 -17.13 -16.29 -10.12
N SER A 147 -16.80 -15.03 -9.77
CA SER A 147 -17.10 -13.86 -10.62
C SER A 147 -16.34 -13.89 -11.96
N ALA A 148 -15.09 -14.35 -11.96
CA ALA A 148 -14.26 -14.47 -13.15
C ALA A 148 -14.80 -15.52 -14.12
N VAL A 149 -15.14 -16.71 -13.61
CA VAL A 149 -15.75 -17.78 -14.41
C VAL A 149 -17.10 -17.33 -14.96
N ALA A 150 -17.98 -16.76 -14.11
CA ALA A 150 -19.30 -16.30 -14.54
C ALA A 150 -19.21 -15.22 -15.64
N TRP A 151 -18.24 -14.31 -15.54
CA TRP A 151 -18.02 -13.30 -16.56
C TRP A 151 -17.51 -13.88 -17.89
N ALA A 152 -16.54 -14.80 -17.82
CA ALA A 152 -15.98 -15.47 -18.99
C ALA A 152 -17.03 -16.35 -19.71
N GLU A 153 -17.78 -17.16 -18.97
CA GLU A 153 -18.84 -18.03 -19.54
C GLU A 153 -20.07 -17.23 -20.00
N GLY A 154 -20.32 -16.07 -19.38
CA GLY A 154 -21.35 -15.11 -19.78
C GLY A 154 -21.02 -14.33 -21.06
N GLY A 155 -19.97 -14.71 -21.78
CA GLY A 155 -19.56 -14.06 -23.03
C GLY A 155 -18.97 -12.67 -22.82
N PHE A 156 -18.34 -12.44 -21.66
CA PHE A 156 -17.70 -11.18 -21.29
C PHE A 156 -18.62 -9.94 -21.26
N ALA A 157 -19.93 -10.15 -21.11
CA ALA A 157 -20.88 -9.06 -20.93
C ALA A 157 -20.55 -8.25 -19.66
N LYS A 158 -20.87 -6.95 -19.65
CA LYS A 158 -20.61 -6.10 -18.48
C LYS A 158 -21.26 -6.71 -17.22
N PRO A 159 -20.47 -7.04 -16.17
CA PRO A 159 -21.01 -7.54 -14.92
C PRO A 159 -22.00 -6.55 -14.30
N ARG A 160 -23.07 -7.08 -13.70
CA ARG A 160 -24.06 -6.30 -12.96
C ARG A 160 -23.59 -5.95 -11.56
#